data_AF-A0A528JPS6-F1
#
_entry.id   AF-A0A528JPS6-F1
#
_cell.length_a   1.000
_cell.length_b   1.000
_cell.length_c   1.000
_cell.angle_alpha   90.00
_cell.angle_beta   90.00
_cell.angle_gamma   90.00
#
_symmetry.space_group_name_H-M   'P 1'
#
loop_
_entity.id
_entity.type
_entity.pdbx_description
1 polymer ?
#
loop_
_entity_poly.entity_id
_entity_poly.type
_entity_poly.pdbx_seq_one_letter_code
_entity_poly.pdbx_strand_id
1 'polypeptide(L)'
;MVLAFFCYGTWLAAGLFLWPSYPLLALVVLALMAALQSSLAHEVLHGHPTRNAQLNEAFVFLPIGLVWPFRRFKTIHLRHHADERLTDPLDDPESYYKALWQHDELPPAMKFLLKINNTMIGRLILGPWLSCNGFFIDDAKQVLAGDKMIRKAWLLHAIGLAVVLPVVQFGFGIPLWLYILVPVWL
;
A
#
# COMPACT_ATOMS: atom_id res chain seq x y z
N MET A 1 -1.98 -18.69 -6.79
CA MET A 1 -3.12 -18.55 -7.73
C MET A 1 -4.45 -18.70 -7.00
N VAL A 2 -4.76 -19.84 -6.37
CA VAL A 2 -6.01 -20.06 -5.61
C VAL A 2 -6.27 -18.96 -4.58
N LEU A 3 -5.26 -18.57 -3.79
CA LEU A 3 -5.40 -17.54 -2.77
C LEU A 3 -5.74 -16.15 -3.34
N ALA A 4 -5.25 -15.81 -4.54
CA ALA A 4 -5.59 -14.56 -5.21
C ALA A 4 -7.06 -14.56 -5.65
N PHE A 5 -7.54 -15.65 -6.25
CA PHE A 5 -8.95 -15.80 -6.61
C PHE A 5 -9.85 -15.79 -5.38
N PHE A 6 -9.44 -16.45 -4.30
CA PHE A 6 -10.14 -16.40 -3.01
C PHE A 6 -10.20 -14.97 -2.46
N CYS A 7 -9.10 -14.22 -2.51
CA CYS A 7 -9.03 -12.85 -2.04
C CYS A 7 -10.01 -11.94 -2.79
N TYR A 8 -9.93 -11.87 -4.12
CA TYR A 8 -10.83 -11.04 -4.93
C TYR A 8 -12.27 -11.55 -4.94
N GLY A 9 -12.48 -12.87 -4.92
CA GLY A 9 -13.80 -13.48 -4.87
C GLY A 9 -14.51 -13.14 -3.56
N THR A 10 -13.82 -13.28 -2.43
CA THR A 10 -14.33 -12.92 -1.10
C THR A 10 -14.56 -11.41 -0.99
N TRP A 11 -13.67 -10.59 -1.52
CA TRP A 11 -13.84 -9.14 -1.58
C TRP A 11 -15.09 -8.72 -2.36
N LEU A 12 -15.29 -9.29 -3.56
CA LEU A 12 -16.51 -9.06 -4.35
C LEU A 12 -17.76 -9.55 -3.63
N ALA A 13 -17.72 -10.76 -3.06
CA ALA A 13 -18.87 -11.33 -2.36
C ALA A 13 -19.24 -10.52 -1.10
N ALA A 14 -18.25 -10.06 -0.35
CA ALA A 14 -18.46 -9.20 0.81
C ALA A 14 -19.06 -7.84 0.41
N GLY A 15 -18.54 -7.22 -0.66
CA GLY A 15 -19.06 -5.95 -1.16
C GLY A 15 -20.46 -6.03 -1.76
N LEU A 16 -20.77 -7.10 -2.50
CA LEU A 16 -22.06 -7.23 -3.21
C LEU A 16 -23.17 -7.83 -2.35
N PHE A 17 -22.86 -8.85 -1.55
CA PHE A 17 -23.87 -9.65 -0.86
C PHE A 17 -23.88 -9.44 0.66
N LEU A 18 -22.73 -9.17 1.26
CA LEU A 18 -22.63 -9.02 2.71
C LEU A 18 -22.91 -7.59 3.17
N TRP A 19 -22.38 -6.60 2.45
CA TRP A 19 -22.52 -5.17 2.77
C TRP A 19 -23.97 -4.70 2.96
N PRO A 20 -24.95 -5.04 2.08
CA PRO A 20 -26.31 -4.52 2.21
C PRO A 20 -27.03 -4.94 3.50
N SER A 21 -26.66 -6.09 4.06
CA SER A 21 -27.33 -6.66 5.24
C SER A 21 -26.49 -6.64 6.51
N TYR A 22 -25.16 -6.72 6.38
CA TYR A 22 -24.23 -6.85 7.51
C TYR A 22 -23.01 -5.92 7.31
N PRO A 23 -23.20 -4.59 7.34
CA PRO A 23 -22.15 -3.63 6.97
C PRO A 23 -20.89 -3.72 7.83
N LEU A 24 -21.02 -3.93 9.15
CA LEU A 24 -19.86 -4.06 10.04
C LEU A 24 -19.01 -5.30 9.70
N LEU A 25 -19.68 -6.46 9.52
CA LEU A 25 -18.98 -7.69 9.16
C LEU A 25 -18.35 -7.58 7.77
N ALA A 26 -19.06 -6.96 6.81
CA ALA A 26 -18.52 -6.70 5.48
C ALA A 26 -17.24 -5.86 5.54
N LEU A 27 -17.22 -4.77 6.31
CA LEU A 27 -16.02 -3.93 6.46
C LEU A 27 -14.83 -4.70 7.04
N VAL A 28 -15.06 -5.54 8.06
CA VAL A 28 -13.99 -6.40 8.62
C VAL A 28 -13.47 -7.38 7.57
N VAL A 29 -14.36 -8.04 6.82
CA VAL A 29 -13.94 -8.97 5.76
C VAL A 29 -13.18 -8.24 4.65
N LEU A 30 -13.63 -7.05 4.24
CA LEU A 30 -12.96 -6.23 3.24
C LEU A 30 -11.56 -5.79 3.70
N ALA A 31 -11.40 -5.39 4.96
CA ALA A 31 -10.11 -5.05 5.57
C ALA A 31 -9.15 -6.26 5.56
N LEU A 32 -9.64 -7.43 5.98
CA LEU A 32 -8.87 -8.67 5.95
C LEU A 32 -8.45 -9.04 4.52
N MET A 33 -9.32 -8.83 3.53
CA MET A 33 -8.97 -9.09 2.13
C MET A 33 -7.97 -8.07 1.58
N ALA A 34 -8.03 -6.80 1.99
CA ALA A 34 -7.02 -5.80 1.63
C ALA A 34 -5.65 -6.14 2.24
N ALA A 35 -5.61 -6.61 3.50
CA ALA A 35 -4.40 -7.10 4.14
C ALA A 35 -3.85 -8.36 3.44
N LEU A 36 -4.73 -9.31 3.09
CA LEU A 36 -4.35 -10.49 2.32
C LEU A 36 -3.80 -10.12 0.94
N GLN A 37 -4.40 -9.15 0.25
CA GLN A 37 -3.90 -8.68 -1.05
C GLN A 37 -2.53 -8.01 -0.92
N SER A 38 -2.27 -7.29 0.17
CA SER A 38 -0.94 -6.75 0.47
C SER A 38 0.09 -7.87 0.67
N SER A 39 -0.27 -8.94 1.40
CA SER A 39 0.59 -10.13 1.54
C SER A 39 0.82 -10.84 0.19
N LEU A 40 -0.22 -10.98 -0.64
CA LEU A 40 -0.07 -11.54 -1.99
C LEU A 40 0.83 -10.67 -2.87
N ALA A 41 0.74 -9.35 -2.77
CA ALA A 41 1.62 -8.43 -3.50
C ALA A 41 3.09 -8.62 -3.10
N HIS A 42 3.37 -8.85 -1.80
CA HIS A 42 4.70 -9.19 -1.31
C HIS A 42 5.24 -10.49 -1.93
N GLU A 43 4.44 -11.55 -2.00
CA GLU A 43 4.90 -12.79 -2.63
C GLU A 43 5.08 -12.63 -4.16
N VAL A 44 4.20 -11.87 -4.80
CA VAL A 44 4.24 -11.63 -6.24
C VAL A 44 5.46 -10.81 -6.66
N LEU A 45 5.91 -9.85 -5.84
CA LEU A 45 7.12 -9.08 -6.15
C LEU A 45 8.39 -9.96 -6.14
N HIS A 46 8.39 -11.05 -5.35
CA HIS A 46 9.48 -12.04 -5.27
C HIS A 46 9.46 -13.04 -6.43
N GLY A 47 8.50 -12.91 -7.36
CA GLY A 47 8.41 -13.76 -8.54
C GLY A 47 7.54 -14.99 -8.37
N HIS A 48 6.69 -15.05 -7.34
CA HIS A 48 5.65 -16.07 -7.21
C HIS A 48 4.33 -15.66 -7.88
N PRO A 49 3.45 -16.60 -8.26
CA PRO A 49 3.60 -18.06 -8.18
C PRO A 49 4.23 -18.70 -9.43
N THR A 50 4.47 -17.95 -10.51
CA THR A 50 4.97 -18.47 -11.78
C THR A 50 6.30 -17.85 -12.18
N ARG A 51 7.02 -18.44 -13.14
CA ARG A 51 8.25 -17.82 -13.69
C ARG A 51 7.99 -16.55 -14.51
N ASN A 52 6.74 -16.24 -14.85
CA ASN A 52 6.39 -15.07 -15.64
C ASN A 52 5.95 -13.91 -14.74
N ALA A 53 6.79 -12.87 -14.66
CA ALA A 53 6.53 -11.71 -13.82
C ALA A 53 5.26 -10.92 -14.22
N GLN A 54 4.90 -10.88 -15.51
CA GLN A 54 3.68 -10.19 -15.96
C GLN A 54 2.43 -10.95 -15.55
N LEU A 55 2.46 -12.27 -15.66
CA LEU A 55 1.36 -13.12 -15.19
C LEU A 55 1.21 -13.02 -13.66
N ASN A 56 2.33 -12.96 -12.93
CA ASN A 56 2.29 -12.77 -11.48
C ASN A 56 1.69 -11.42 -11.11
N GLU A 57 2.14 -10.33 -11.73
CA GLU A 57 1.60 -8.98 -11.53
C GLU A 57 0.09 -8.92 -11.82
N ALA A 58 -0.41 -9.64 -12.82
CA ALA A 58 -1.83 -9.70 -13.12
C ALA A 58 -2.68 -10.19 -11.93
N PHE A 59 -2.14 -11.04 -11.04
CA PHE A 59 -2.84 -11.51 -9.85
C PHE A 59 -3.03 -10.45 -8.77
N VAL A 60 -2.32 -9.32 -8.83
CA VAL A 60 -2.42 -8.24 -7.83
C VAL A 60 -2.65 -6.88 -8.48
N PHE A 61 -2.94 -6.87 -9.78
CA PHE A 61 -3.03 -5.66 -10.60
C PHE A 61 -4.15 -4.71 -10.13
N LEU A 62 -5.26 -5.24 -9.60
CA LEU A 62 -6.35 -4.44 -9.06
C LEU A 62 -6.06 -4.10 -7.59
N PRO A 63 -5.70 -2.85 -7.27
CA PRO A 63 -5.21 -2.51 -5.94
C PRO A 63 -6.38 -2.26 -4.98
N ILE A 64 -6.96 -3.32 -4.41
CA ILE A 64 -8.08 -3.18 -3.47
C ILE A 64 -7.71 -2.47 -2.17
N GLY A 65 -6.41 -2.40 -1.84
CA GLY A 65 -5.85 -1.57 -0.77
C GLY A 65 -5.60 -0.10 -1.14
N LEU A 66 -5.87 0.31 -2.39
CA LEU A 66 -5.84 1.68 -2.96
C LEU A 66 -4.52 2.48 -2.94
N VAL A 67 -3.68 2.33 -1.93
CA VAL A 67 -2.62 3.30 -1.60
C VAL A 67 -1.34 3.06 -2.40
N TRP A 68 -0.90 1.81 -2.54
CA TRP A 68 0.46 1.49 -2.95
C TRP A 68 0.56 1.02 -4.41
N PRO A 69 1.29 1.73 -5.29
CA PRO A 69 1.58 1.24 -6.65
C PRO A 69 2.47 -0.01 -6.61
N PHE A 70 1.94 -1.15 -7.06
CA PHE A 70 2.63 -2.45 -6.97
C PHE A 70 4.08 -2.41 -7.48
N ARG A 71 4.32 -1.83 -8.67
CA ARG A 71 5.67 -1.77 -9.25
C ARG A 71 6.62 -0.90 -8.45
N ARG A 72 6.12 0.13 -7.79
CA ARG A 72 6.95 0.99 -6.93
C ARG A 72 7.31 0.24 -5.66
N PHE A 73 6.33 -0.38 -5.02
CA PHE A 73 6.55 -1.26 -3.87
C PHE A 73 7.58 -2.35 -4.20
N LYS A 74 7.39 -3.08 -5.30
CA LYS A 74 8.37 -4.07 -5.81
C LYS A 74 9.78 -3.51 -5.93
N THR A 75 9.94 -2.31 -6.50
CA THR A 75 11.26 -1.73 -6.75
C THR A 75 11.97 -1.35 -5.46
N ILE A 76 11.25 -0.73 -4.52
CA ILE A 76 11.80 -0.30 -3.23
C ILE A 76 12.16 -1.53 -2.39
N HIS A 77 11.23 -2.48 -2.30
CA HIS A 77 11.38 -3.66 -1.46
C HIS A 77 12.48 -4.62 -1.94
N LEU A 78 12.64 -4.80 -3.26
CA LEU A 78 13.76 -5.59 -3.80
C LEU A 78 15.11 -4.90 -3.57
N ARG A 79 15.16 -3.57 -3.51
CA ARG A 79 16.39 -2.84 -3.15
C ARG A 79 16.71 -3.03 -1.66
N HIS A 80 15.70 -2.95 -0.79
CA HIS A 80 15.85 -3.27 0.63
C HIS A 80 16.44 -4.68 0.84
N HIS A 81 15.92 -5.70 0.15
CA HIS A 81 16.44 -7.06 0.25
C HIS A 81 17.83 -7.27 -0.37
N ALA A 82 18.23 -6.41 -1.32
CA ALA A 82 19.57 -6.45 -1.90
C ALA A 82 20.60 -5.70 -1.05
N ASP A 83 20.17 -4.95 -0.03
CA ASP A 83 21.04 -4.19 0.85
C ASP A 83 21.60 -5.08 1.96
N GLU A 84 22.93 -5.08 2.09
CA GLU A 84 23.65 -5.79 3.15
C GLU A 84 23.54 -5.07 4.51
N ARG A 85 23.24 -3.76 4.49
CA ARG A 85 23.15 -2.87 5.66
C ARG A 85 21.70 -2.55 6.01
N LEU A 86 20.93 -3.60 6.29
CA LEU A 86 19.52 -3.49 6.64
C LEU A 86 19.30 -2.43 7.72
N THR A 87 18.28 -1.58 7.54
CA THR A 87 17.91 -0.45 8.43
C THR A 87 18.85 0.76 8.41
N ASP A 88 19.91 0.79 7.60
CA ASP A 88 20.74 1.98 7.44
C ASP A 88 19.93 3.11 6.77
N PRO A 89 19.81 4.30 7.38
CA PRO A 89 18.97 5.37 6.87
C PRO A 89 19.43 5.99 5.54
N LEU A 90 20.63 5.65 5.06
CA LEU A 90 21.19 6.16 3.81
C LEU A 90 21.09 5.14 2.67
N ASP A 91 21.27 3.86 2.98
CA ASP A 91 21.35 2.78 1.99
C ASP A 91 20.00 2.05 1.82
N ASP A 92 19.26 1.86 2.92
CA ASP A 92 18.02 1.10 2.94
C ASP A 92 16.80 2.01 2.66
N PRO A 93 16.11 1.84 1.51
CA PRO A 93 14.98 2.69 1.14
C PRO A 93 13.71 2.42 1.97
N GLU A 94 13.68 1.35 2.77
CA GLU A 94 12.60 1.02 3.72
C GLU A 94 13.02 1.30 5.17
N SER A 95 14.18 1.94 5.40
CA SER A 95 14.67 2.22 6.75
C SER A 95 13.67 3.05 7.55
N TYR A 96 13.40 2.59 8.77
CA TYR A 96 12.65 3.34 9.76
C TYR A 96 13.49 4.45 10.42
N TYR A 97 14.82 4.35 10.34
CA TYR A 97 15.71 5.28 11.00
C TYR A 97 15.98 6.50 10.13
N LYS A 98 16.47 7.57 10.77
CA LYS A 98 16.96 8.76 10.11
C LYS A 98 18.35 9.07 10.63
N ALA A 99 19.26 9.50 9.76
CA ALA A 99 20.58 9.93 10.21
C ALA A 99 20.44 11.12 11.18
N LEU A 100 21.29 11.17 12.20
CA LEU A 100 21.18 12.17 13.28
C LEU A 100 21.14 13.61 12.74
N TRP A 101 22.02 13.93 11.80
CA TRP A 101 22.08 15.26 11.18
C TRP A 101 20.78 15.61 10.43
N GLN A 102 20.20 14.65 9.68
CA GLN A 102 18.92 14.84 9.00
C GLN A 102 17.75 14.97 9.98
N HIS A 103 17.85 14.34 11.15
CA HIS A 103 16.87 14.50 12.22
C HIS A 103 17.01 15.88 12.86
N ASP A 104 18.23 16.35 13.10
CA ASP A 104 18.50 17.64 13.74
C ASP A 104 18.04 18.83 12.91
N GLU A 105 18.04 18.70 11.59
CA GLU A 105 17.47 19.68 10.66
C GLU A 105 15.93 19.71 10.62
N LEU A 106 15.24 18.73 11.23
CA LEU A 106 13.78 18.69 11.22
C LEU A 106 13.17 19.82 12.06
N PRO A 107 12.03 20.39 11.63
CA PRO A 107 11.26 21.31 12.44
C PRO A 107 10.88 20.70 13.80
N PRO A 108 10.81 21.49 14.89
CA PRO A 108 10.46 20.99 16.22
C PRO A 108 9.15 20.19 16.27
N ALA A 109 8.15 20.61 15.48
CA ALA A 109 6.88 19.90 15.37
C ALA A 109 7.04 18.48 14.80
N MET A 110 7.90 18.30 13.79
CA MET A 110 8.15 16.98 13.21
C MET A 110 8.90 16.08 14.19
N LYS A 111 9.89 16.62 14.91
CA LYS A 111 10.59 15.87 15.98
C LYS A 111 9.61 15.40 17.07
N PHE A 112 8.66 16.24 17.44
CA PHE A 112 7.60 15.87 18.39
C PHE A 112 6.67 14.77 17.85
N LEU A 113 6.22 14.88 16.60
CA LEU A 113 5.42 13.84 15.94
C LEU A 113 6.16 12.51 15.89
N LEU A 114 7.44 12.50 15.51
CA LEU A 114 8.26 11.29 15.47
C LEU A 114 8.45 10.68 16.86
N LYS A 115 8.54 11.50 17.92
CA LYS A 115 8.59 11.01 19.31
C LYS A 115 7.31 10.25 19.68
N ILE A 116 6.14 10.73 19.26
CA ILE A 116 4.87 10.01 19.45
C ILE A 116 4.85 8.73 18.60
N ASN A 117 5.24 8.83 17.32
CA ASN A 117 5.32 7.71 16.39
C ASN A 117 6.26 6.58 16.86
N ASN A 118 7.25 6.91 17.69
CA ASN A 118 8.15 5.92 18.29
C ASN A 118 7.52 5.10 19.44
N THR A 119 6.31 5.45 19.88
CA THR A 119 5.50 4.59 20.76
C THR A 119 4.73 3.56 19.94
N MET A 120 4.33 2.44 20.53
CA MET A 120 3.56 1.41 19.82
C MET A 120 2.24 1.94 19.28
N ILE A 121 1.44 2.61 20.12
CA ILE A 121 0.14 3.17 19.72
C ILE A 121 0.33 4.29 18.70
N GLY A 122 1.32 5.16 18.93
CA GLY A 122 1.65 6.22 17.98
C GLY A 122 2.07 5.67 16.62
N ARG A 123 2.85 4.58 16.57
CA ARG A 123 3.23 3.93 15.31
C ARG A 123 2.03 3.34 14.59
N LEU A 124 1.14 2.67 15.32
CA LEU A 124 -0.05 2.04 14.73
C LEU A 124 -0.99 3.08 14.12
N ILE A 125 -1.14 4.24 14.79
CA ILE A 125 -2.06 5.30 14.35
C ILE A 125 -1.40 6.27 13.36
N LEU A 126 -0.20 6.78 13.65
CA LEU A 126 0.47 7.83 12.87
C LEU A 126 1.41 7.29 11.81
N GLY A 127 2.01 6.12 12.04
CA GLY A 127 3.03 5.53 11.17
C GLY A 127 2.58 5.40 9.71
N PRO A 128 1.41 4.78 9.43
CA PRO A 128 0.89 4.67 8.07
C PRO A 128 0.79 6.03 7.38
N TRP A 129 0.26 7.05 8.06
CA TRP A 129 0.13 8.39 7.47
C TRP A 129 1.48 9.05 7.22
N LEU A 130 2.41 9.00 8.17
CA LEU A 130 3.75 9.58 7.99
C LEU A 130 4.49 8.92 6.83
N SER A 131 4.47 7.59 6.76
CA SER A 131 5.09 6.83 5.68
C SER A 131 4.46 7.12 4.33
N CYS A 132 3.12 7.16 4.23
CA CYS A 132 2.45 7.43 2.96
C CYS A 132 2.69 8.85 2.46
N ASN A 133 2.64 9.85 3.34
CA ASN A 133 2.92 11.23 2.97
C ASN A 133 4.37 11.39 2.48
N GLY A 134 5.35 10.82 3.20
CA GLY A 134 6.75 10.82 2.79
C GLY A 134 6.94 10.16 1.42
N PHE A 135 6.36 8.98 1.24
CA PHE A 135 6.39 8.22 -0.02
C PHE A 135 5.80 9.01 -1.19
N PHE A 136 4.61 9.60 -1.03
CA PHE A 136 3.97 10.36 -2.12
C PHE A 136 4.73 11.62 -2.49
N ILE A 137 5.28 12.34 -1.50
CA ILE A 137 6.09 13.54 -1.75
C ILE A 137 7.36 13.16 -2.51
N ASP A 138 8.04 12.09 -2.12
CA ASP A 138 9.25 11.60 -2.78
C ASP A 138 8.97 11.17 -4.22
N ASP A 139 7.97 10.31 -4.43
CA ASP A 139 7.60 9.82 -5.75
C ASP A 139 7.14 10.97 -6.66
N ALA A 140 6.37 11.94 -6.15
CA ALA A 140 5.97 13.10 -6.92
C ALA A 140 7.18 13.92 -7.40
N LYS A 141 8.17 14.15 -6.53
CA LYS A 141 9.41 14.83 -6.91
C LYS A 141 10.17 14.06 -8.00
N GLN A 142 10.27 12.74 -7.88
CA GLN A 142 10.97 11.92 -8.87
C GLN A 142 10.24 11.88 -10.22
N VAL A 143 8.90 11.83 -10.22
CA VAL A 143 8.09 11.92 -11.44
C VAL A 143 8.27 13.28 -12.11
N LEU A 144 8.25 14.37 -11.34
CA LEU A 144 8.49 15.73 -11.84
C LEU A 144 9.92 15.90 -12.38
N ALA A 145 10.90 15.23 -11.78
CA ALA A 145 12.28 15.16 -12.28
C ALA A 145 12.43 14.28 -13.53
N GLY A 146 11.37 13.62 -14.00
CA GLY A 146 11.33 12.88 -15.25
C GLY A 146 11.54 11.37 -15.13
N ASP A 147 11.45 10.79 -13.93
CA ASP A 147 11.54 9.33 -13.76
C ASP A 147 10.37 8.62 -14.45
N LYS A 148 10.68 8.01 -15.60
CA LYS A 148 9.70 7.31 -16.43
C LYS A 148 9.21 6.01 -15.81
N MET A 149 10.02 5.36 -14.96
CA MET A 149 9.68 4.08 -14.33
C MET A 149 8.66 4.30 -13.22
N ILE A 150 8.89 5.28 -12.34
CA ILE A 150 7.95 5.66 -11.28
C ILE A 150 6.64 6.17 -11.90
N ARG A 151 6.73 7.02 -12.92
CA ARG A 151 5.52 7.47 -13.65
C ARG A 151 4.72 6.32 -14.24
N LYS A 152 5.38 5.30 -14.81
CA LYS A 152 4.70 4.10 -15.33
C LYS A 152 4.05 3.28 -14.22
N ALA A 153 4.70 3.16 -13.06
CA ALA A 153 4.13 2.47 -11.90
C ALA A 153 2.82 3.15 -11.45
N TRP A 154 2.84 4.48 -11.34
CA TRP A 154 1.66 5.28 -10.99
C TRP A 154 0.56 5.22 -12.05
N LEU A 155 0.90 5.23 -13.34
CA LEU A 155 -0.09 5.10 -14.41
C LEU A 155 -0.82 3.75 -14.35
N LEU A 156 -0.07 2.65 -14.14
CA LEU A 156 -0.68 1.32 -14.01
C LEU A 156 -1.54 1.21 -12.77
N HIS A 157 -1.09 1.79 -11.66
CA HIS A 157 -1.88 1.88 -10.44
C HIS A 157 -3.17 2.66 -10.65
N ALA A 158 -3.11 3.81 -11.34
CA ALA A 158 -4.27 4.61 -11.70
C ALA A 158 -5.26 3.84 -12.60
N ILE A 159 -4.76 3.02 -13.54
CA ILE A 159 -5.62 2.14 -14.36
C ILE A 159 -6.33 1.11 -13.47
N GLY A 160 -5.62 0.48 -12.52
CA GLY A 160 -6.24 -0.43 -11.56
C GLY A 160 -7.29 0.26 -10.69
N LEU A 161 -6.98 1.45 -10.17
CA LEU A 161 -7.91 2.27 -9.39
C LEU A 161 -9.15 2.68 -10.18
N ALA A 162 -9.01 2.98 -11.48
CA ALA A 162 -10.13 3.30 -12.36
C ALA A 162 -11.13 2.13 -12.50
N VAL A 163 -10.73 0.91 -12.17
CA VAL A 163 -11.63 -0.25 -12.06
C VAL A 163 -12.14 -0.43 -10.63
N VAL A 164 -11.25 -0.38 -9.63
CA VAL A 164 -11.61 -0.67 -8.23
C VAL A 164 -12.57 0.39 -7.66
N LEU A 165 -12.31 1.68 -7.89
CA LEU A 165 -13.12 2.76 -7.29
C LEU A 165 -14.58 2.73 -7.75
N PRO A 166 -14.91 2.56 -9.06
CA PRO A 166 -16.31 2.38 -9.48
C PRO A 166 -16.97 1.12 -8.92
N VAL A 167 -16.23 0.00 -8.78
CA VAL A 167 -16.76 -1.22 -8.19
C VAL A 167 -17.16 -0.97 -6.73
N VAL A 168 -16.33 -0.28 -5.94
CA VAL A 168 -16.67 0.07 -4.55
C VAL A 168 -17.84 1.05 -4.48
N GLN A 169 -17.75 2.17 -5.21
CA GLN A 169 -18.72 3.26 -5.10
C GLN A 169 -20.09 2.90 -5.69
N PHE A 170 -20.13 2.27 -6.86
CA PHE A 170 -21.35 2.01 -7.61
C PHE A 170 -21.75 0.54 -7.62
N GLY A 171 -20.78 -0.38 -7.63
CA GLY A 171 -21.06 -1.82 -7.57
C GLY A 171 -21.54 -2.23 -6.17
N PHE A 172 -20.76 -1.92 -5.14
CA PHE A 172 -21.10 -2.26 -3.76
C PHE A 172 -22.03 -1.21 -3.12
N GLY A 173 -21.98 0.04 -3.58
CA GLY A 173 -22.68 1.15 -2.94
C GLY A 173 -22.03 1.58 -1.62
N ILE A 174 -20.75 1.26 -1.40
CA ILE A 174 -19.99 1.69 -0.23
C ILE A 174 -19.44 3.09 -0.50
N PRO A 175 -19.71 4.09 0.36
CA PRO A 175 -19.08 5.39 0.24
C PRO A 175 -17.56 5.27 0.28
N LEU A 176 -16.85 5.86 -0.70
CA LEU A 176 -15.39 5.75 -0.81
C LEU A 176 -14.65 6.20 0.47
N TRP A 177 -15.14 7.23 1.16
CA TRP A 177 -14.52 7.69 2.42
C TRP A 177 -14.54 6.59 3.49
N LEU A 178 -15.60 5.78 3.55
CA LEU A 178 -15.72 4.70 4.53
C LEU A 178 -14.80 3.53 4.16
N TYR A 179 -14.71 3.20 2.87
CA TYR A 179 -13.80 2.18 2.37
C TYR A 179 -12.33 2.56 2.63
N ILE A 180 -11.98 3.85 2.46
CA ILE A 180 -10.63 4.37 2.74
C ILE A 180 -10.33 4.34 4.24
N LEU A 181 -11.26 4.77 5.09
CA LEU A 181 -10.98 4.85 6.53
C LEU A 181 -10.94 3.50 7.22
N VAL A 182 -11.69 2.50 6.73
CA VAL A 182 -11.80 1.19 7.37
C VAL A 182 -10.97 0.15 6.61
N PRO A 183 -11.42 -0.48 5.50
CA PRO A 183 -10.64 -1.48 4.77
C PRO A 183 -9.20 -1.13 4.41
N VAL A 184 -8.91 0.14 4.14
CA VAL A 184 -7.57 0.58 3.71
C VAL A 184 -6.68 1.02 4.88
N TRP A 185 -7.25 1.52 5.98
CA TRP A 185 -6.47 2.12 7.07
C TRP A 185 -6.57 1.43 8.44
N LEU A 186 -7.59 0.61 8.69
CA LEU A 186 -7.79 -0.12 9.93
C LEU A 186 -7.63 -1.62 9.70
#